data_AF-M5E3X0-F1
#
_entry.id   AF-M5E3X0-F1
#
_cell.length_a   1.000
_cell.length_b   1.000
_cell.length_c   1.000
_cell.angle_alpha   90.00
_cell.angle_beta   90.00
_cell.angle_gamma   90.00
#
_symmetry.space_group_name_H-M   'P 1'
#
loop_
_entity.id
_entity.type
_entity.pdbx_description
1 polymer ?
#
loop_
_entity_poly.entity_id
_entity_poly.type
_entity_poly.pdbx_seq_one_letter_code
_entity_poly.pdbx_strand_id
1 'polypeptide(L)'
;MEKFKEYIYNLLPSGLIGVVIAFFEHLFLNPDSNLIESILIYFVFGAVIGTVSELAVSWTIYKTSSKRLTYLTVMLADGVSVFLLLMLLGTHQAYGWMAVFNIILITEVLALSIAYFSNQKYKNFNQSLESKKENIKGRE
;
A
#
# COMPACT_ATOMS: atom_id res chain seq x y z
N MET A 1 -12.58 -12.36 -16.05
CA MET A 1 -11.69 -13.18 -15.20
C MET A 1 -10.35 -12.49 -14.96
N GLU A 2 -9.65 -11.96 -15.97
CA GLU A 2 -8.37 -11.26 -15.79
C GLU A 2 -8.41 -10.06 -14.82
N LYS A 3 -9.40 -9.16 -14.97
CA LYS A 3 -9.55 -8.01 -14.06
C LYS A 3 -9.75 -8.41 -12.59
N PHE A 4 -10.47 -9.51 -12.34
CA PHE A 4 -10.69 -10.02 -10.98
C PHE A 4 -9.40 -10.63 -10.40
N LYS A 5 -8.61 -11.27 -11.27
CA LYS A 5 -7.31 -11.83 -10.93
C LYS A 5 -6.33 -10.71 -10.56
N GLU A 6 -6.27 -9.64 -11.35
CA GLU A 6 -5.47 -8.45 -11.04
C GLU A 6 -5.91 -7.79 -9.74
N TYR A 7 -7.23 -7.68 -9.51
CA TYR A 7 -7.75 -7.13 -8.27
C TYR A 7 -7.31 -7.95 -7.06
N ILE A 8 -7.40 -9.29 -7.12
CA ILE A 8 -6.91 -10.18 -6.06
C ILE A 8 -5.39 -10.06 -5.90
N TYR A 9 -4.63 -9.96 -6.99
CA TYR A 9 -3.17 -9.82 -6.95
C TYR A 9 -2.71 -8.51 -6.34
N ASN A 10 -3.51 -7.45 -6.38
CA ASN A 10 -3.21 -6.18 -5.72
C ASN A 10 -3.81 -6.11 -4.30
N LEU A 11 -4.97 -6.74 -4.09
CA LEU A 11 -5.65 -6.78 -2.79
C LEU A 11 -4.90 -7.64 -1.77
N LEU A 12 -4.31 -8.76 -2.19
CA LEU A 12 -3.55 -9.65 -1.30
C LEU A 12 -2.32 -8.97 -0.69
N PRO A 13 -1.41 -8.37 -1.49
CA PRO A 13 -0.26 -7.64 -0.95
C PRO A 13 -0.68 -6.46 -0.07
N SER A 14 -1.76 -5.77 -0.43
CA SER A 14 -2.30 -4.64 0.32
C SER A 14 -2.90 -5.11 1.66
N GLY A 15 -3.74 -6.13 1.65
CA GLY A 15 -4.32 -6.71 2.86
C GLY A 15 -3.29 -7.34 3.79
N LEU A 16 -2.17 -7.85 3.25
CA LEU A 16 -1.05 -8.33 4.05
C LEU A 16 -0.38 -7.24 4.89
N ILE A 17 -0.46 -5.95 4.49
CA ILE A 17 -0.06 -4.83 5.36
C ILE A 17 -0.87 -4.86 6.66
N GLY A 18 -2.17 -5.04 6.52
CA GLY A 18 -3.10 -5.18 7.62
C GLY A 18 -2.75 -6.34 8.55
N VAL A 19 -2.40 -7.48 7.97
CA VAL A 19 -1.97 -8.66 8.73
C VAL A 19 -0.74 -8.35 9.58
N VAL A 20 0.25 -7.65 9.03
CA VAL A 20 1.46 -7.24 9.80
C VAL A 20 1.08 -6.35 10.98
N ILE A 21 0.14 -5.42 10.80
CA ILE A 21 -0.34 -4.54 11.89
C ILE A 21 -1.09 -5.35 12.95
N ALA A 22 -1.92 -6.31 12.56
CA ALA A 22 -2.62 -7.20 13.50
C ALA A 22 -1.64 -8.03 14.36
N PHE A 23 -0.57 -8.56 13.74
CA PHE A 23 0.49 -9.23 14.49
C PHE A 23 1.23 -8.28 15.42
N PHE A 24 1.51 -7.05 14.98
CA PHE A 24 2.13 -6.05 15.84
C PHE A 24 1.26 -5.71 17.05
N GLU A 25 -0.04 -5.51 16.85
CA GLU A 25 -1.00 -5.28 17.93
C GLU A 25 -0.97 -6.45 18.91
N HIS A 26 -1.17 -7.68 18.43
CA HIS A 26 -1.23 -8.86 19.28
C HIS A 26 0.08 -9.10 20.04
N LEU A 27 1.24 -8.90 19.42
CA LEU A 27 2.52 -9.20 20.09
C LEU A 27 2.97 -8.10 21.06
N PHE A 28 2.67 -6.84 20.77
CA PHE A 28 3.32 -5.71 21.47
C PHE A 28 2.35 -4.75 22.16
N LEU A 29 1.07 -4.73 21.79
CA LEU A 29 0.09 -3.79 22.36
C LEU A 29 -0.95 -4.49 23.22
N ASN A 30 -1.51 -5.62 22.74
CA ASN A 30 -2.57 -6.36 23.40
C ASN A 30 -2.46 -7.87 23.14
N PRO A 31 -1.66 -8.61 23.94
CA PRO A 31 -1.48 -10.06 23.82
C PRO A 31 -2.74 -10.89 24.03
N ASP A 32 -3.73 -10.33 24.71
CA ASP A 32 -5.01 -11.00 24.96
C ASP A 32 -6.02 -10.75 23.83
N SER A 33 -5.65 -9.98 22.80
CA SER A 33 -6.53 -9.69 21.67
C SER A 33 -6.83 -10.95 20.86
N ASN A 34 -8.05 -11.04 20.32
CA ASN A 34 -8.39 -12.10 19.38
C ASN A 34 -7.70 -11.84 18.03
N LEU A 35 -6.57 -12.52 17.81
CA LEU A 35 -5.75 -12.35 16.62
C LEU A 35 -6.54 -12.52 15.31
N ILE A 36 -7.51 -13.44 15.24
CA ILE A 36 -8.30 -13.66 14.02
C ILE A 36 -9.17 -12.44 13.72
N GLU A 37 -9.78 -11.87 14.75
CA GLU A 37 -10.63 -10.68 14.62
C GLU A 37 -9.80 -9.45 14.25
N SER A 38 -8.67 -9.23 14.93
CA SER A 38 -7.70 -8.18 14.56
C SER A 38 -7.24 -8.34 13.11
N ILE A 39 -6.89 -9.56 12.67
CA ILE A 39 -6.49 -9.82 11.29
C ILE A 39 -7.57 -9.40 10.31
N LEU A 40 -8.85 -9.74 10.55
CA LEU A 40 -9.94 -9.36 9.64
C LEU A 40 -10.10 -7.85 9.54
N ILE A 41 -10.09 -7.16 10.69
CA ILE A 41 -10.24 -5.71 10.77
C ILE A 41 -9.07 -5.02 10.06
N TYR A 42 -7.84 -5.37 10.44
CA TYR A 42 -6.66 -4.75 9.85
C TYR A 42 -6.44 -5.16 8.41
N PHE A 43 -6.84 -6.35 7.96
CA PHE A 43 -6.78 -6.73 6.55
C PHE A 43 -7.57 -5.76 5.66
N VAL A 44 -8.78 -5.37 6.09
CA VAL A 44 -9.58 -4.36 5.38
C VAL A 44 -8.84 -3.03 5.36
N PHE A 45 -8.22 -2.63 6.47
CA PHE A 45 -7.41 -1.40 6.50
C PHE A 45 -6.19 -1.46 5.60
N GLY A 46 -5.44 -2.56 5.61
CA GLY A 46 -4.33 -2.79 4.70
C GLY A 46 -4.76 -2.72 3.23
N ALA A 47 -5.92 -3.29 2.90
CA ALA A 47 -6.48 -3.20 1.55
C ALA A 47 -6.80 -1.76 1.14
N VAL A 48 -7.37 -0.95 2.06
CA VAL A 48 -7.61 0.48 1.82
C VAL A 48 -6.30 1.23 1.60
N ILE A 49 -5.31 1.03 2.49
CA ILE A 49 -4.00 1.68 2.40
C ILE A 49 -3.33 1.33 1.08
N GLY A 50 -3.18 0.06 0.74
CA GLY A 50 -2.51 -0.33 -0.51
C GLY A 50 -3.24 0.17 -1.76
N THR A 51 -4.58 0.32 -1.70
CA THR A 51 -5.35 0.96 -2.78
C THR A 51 -4.99 2.45 -2.90
N VAL A 52 -4.90 3.18 -1.78
CA VAL A 52 -4.46 4.57 -1.75
C VAL A 52 -3.04 4.71 -2.29
N SER A 53 -2.11 3.84 -1.87
CA SER A 53 -0.74 3.80 -2.39
C SER A 53 -0.72 3.62 -3.91
N GLU A 54 -1.46 2.66 -4.45
CA GLU A 54 -1.45 2.37 -5.88
C GLU A 54 -2.11 3.48 -6.72
N LEU A 55 -3.15 4.13 -6.20
CA LEU A 55 -3.74 5.32 -6.80
C LEU A 55 -2.75 6.50 -6.80
N ALA A 56 -2.05 6.72 -5.70
CA ALA A 56 -1.02 7.75 -5.59
C ALA A 56 0.11 7.51 -6.60
N VAL A 57 0.59 6.27 -6.73
CA VAL A 57 1.60 5.89 -7.73
C VAL A 57 1.10 6.17 -9.14
N SER A 58 -0.08 5.68 -9.48
CA SER A 58 -0.68 5.83 -10.81
C SER A 58 -0.83 7.31 -11.19
N TRP A 59 -1.33 8.12 -10.26
CA TRP A 59 -1.52 9.54 -10.46
C TRP A 59 -0.20 10.29 -10.68
N THR A 60 0.82 10.00 -9.88
CA THR A 60 2.11 10.69 -9.99
C THR A 60 2.87 10.30 -11.26
N ILE A 61 2.78 9.03 -11.67
CA ILE A 61 3.32 8.57 -12.96
C ILE A 61 2.62 9.31 -14.10
N TYR A 62 1.29 9.36 -14.09
CA TYR A 62 0.51 10.10 -15.10
C TYR A 62 0.90 11.58 -15.17
N LYS A 63 1.12 12.24 -14.02
CA LYS A 63 1.33 13.69 -13.98
C LYS A 63 2.77 14.12 -14.26
N THR A 64 3.75 13.35 -13.79
CA THR A 64 5.15 13.82 -13.74
C THR A 64 6.19 12.79 -14.18
N SER A 65 5.85 11.50 -14.25
CA SER A 65 6.79 10.39 -14.47
C SER A 65 8.01 10.37 -13.53
N SER A 66 7.97 11.13 -12.42
CA SER A 66 9.11 11.31 -11.52
C SER A 66 9.05 10.31 -10.36
N LYS A 67 9.99 9.38 -10.34
CA LYS A 67 10.10 8.36 -9.29
C LYS A 67 10.20 8.95 -7.87
N ARG A 68 10.93 10.06 -7.71
CA ARG A 68 11.09 10.73 -6.40
C ARG A 68 9.76 11.32 -5.92
N LEU A 69 9.03 11.97 -6.82
CA LEU A 69 7.71 12.51 -6.49
C LEU A 69 6.72 11.39 -6.18
N THR A 70 6.78 10.26 -6.88
CA THR A 70 5.93 9.10 -6.59
C THR A 70 6.06 8.64 -5.14
N TYR A 71 7.28 8.45 -4.64
CA TYR A 71 7.48 8.04 -3.24
C TYR A 71 6.99 9.08 -2.24
N LEU A 72 7.23 10.36 -2.51
CA LEU A 72 6.76 11.45 -1.65
C LEU A 72 5.23 11.52 -1.62
N THR A 73 4.56 11.35 -2.76
CA THR A 73 3.10 11.33 -2.84
C THR A 73 2.51 10.16 -2.06
N VAL A 74 3.08 8.96 -2.21
CA VAL A 74 2.63 7.76 -1.48
C VAL A 74 2.78 7.97 0.02
N MET A 75 3.95 8.44 0.48
CA MET A 75 4.20 8.72 1.89
C MET A 75 3.22 9.74 2.46
N LEU A 76 2.92 10.82 1.73
CA LEU A 76 1.95 11.82 2.20
C LEU A 76 0.51 11.27 2.21
N ALA A 77 0.12 10.51 1.18
CA ALA A 77 -1.22 9.97 1.07
C ALA A 77 -1.48 8.93 2.17
N ASP A 78 -0.58 7.95 2.32
CA ASP A 78 -0.73 6.88 3.30
C ASP A 78 -0.56 7.38 4.72
N GLY A 79 0.45 8.22 4.99
CA GLY A 79 0.65 8.80 6.32
C GLY A 79 -0.58 9.55 6.84
N VAL A 80 -1.23 10.35 5.98
CA VAL A 80 -2.46 11.07 6.34
C VAL A 80 -3.64 10.10 6.50
N SER A 81 -3.83 9.17 5.56
CA SER A 81 -4.94 8.21 5.61
C SER A 81 -4.87 7.31 6.84
N VAL A 82 -3.69 6.78 7.16
CA VAL A 82 -3.45 5.93 8.33
C VAL A 82 -3.64 6.72 9.61
N PHE A 83 -3.09 7.94 9.69
CA PHE A 83 -3.27 8.79 10.86
C PHE A 83 -4.75 9.04 11.17
N LEU A 84 -5.54 9.46 10.17
CA LEU A 84 -6.98 9.69 10.34
C LEU A 84 -7.72 8.42 10.79
N LEU A 85 -7.34 7.27 10.23
CA LEU A 85 -7.94 5.98 10.58
C LEU A 85 -7.63 5.58 12.01
N LEU A 86 -6.39 5.76 12.47
CA LEU A 86 -5.99 5.48 13.86
C LEU A 86 -6.67 6.41 14.86
N MET A 87 -6.94 7.66 14.47
CA MET A 87 -7.73 8.59 15.29
C MET A 87 -9.19 8.16 15.40
N LEU A 88 -9.80 7.73 14.29
CA LEU A 88 -11.19 7.23 14.26
C LEU A 88 -11.37 5.97 15.11
N LEU A 89 -10.37 5.09 15.15
CA LEU A 89 -10.37 3.90 15.99
C LEU A 89 -10.03 4.17 17.47
N GLY A 90 -9.68 5.40 17.83
CA GLY A 90 -9.29 5.72 19.20
C GLY A 90 -7.97 5.06 19.63
N THR A 91 -7.11 4.68 18.68
CA THR A 91 -5.84 3.97 18.95
C THR A 91 -4.96 4.73 19.94
N HIS A 92 -4.92 6.06 19.84
CA HIS A 92 -4.18 6.93 20.76
C HIS A 92 -4.71 6.86 22.21
N GLN A 93 -6.01 6.59 22.40
CA GLN A 93 -6.63 6.45 23.71
C GLN A 93 -6.42 5.04 24.27
N ALA A 94 -6.52 4.02 23.42
CA ALA A 94 -6.37 2.62 23.80
C ALA A 94 -4.91 2.23 24.10
N TYR A 95 -3.97 2.66 23.24
CA TYR A 95 -2.59 2.18 23.23
C TYR A 95 -1.53 3.30 23.31
N GLY A 96 -1.96 4.57 23.34
CA GLY A 96 -1.08 5.73 23.45
C GLY A 96 -0.47 6.22 22.13
N TRP A 97 0.13 7.41 22.16
CA TRP A 97 0.72 8.06 20.98
C TRP A 97 1.92 7.32 20.40
N MET A 98 2.69 6.60 21.23
CA MET A 98 3.81 5.78 20.74
C MET A 98 3.34 4.63 19.85
N ALA A 99 2.21 4.00 20.19
CA ALA A 99 1.62 2.96 19.35
C ALA A 99 1.19 3.53 17.99
N VAL A 100 0.55 4.70 17.98
CA VAL A 100 0.16 5.41 16.75
C VAL A 100 1.38 5.68 15.87
N PHE A 101 2.45 6.22 16.44
CA PHE A 101 3.68 6.50 15.70
C PHE A 101 4.30 5.23 15.10
N ASN A 102 4.37 4.14 15.86
CA ASN A 102 4.92 2.87 15.39
C ASN A 102 4.08 2.27 14.25
N ILE A 103 2.75 2.30 14.36
CA ILE A 103 1.86 1.78 13.30
C ILE A 103 2.04 2.61 12.02
N ILE A 104 2.14 3.94 12.12
CA ILE A 104 2.42 4.81 10.97
C ILE A 104 3.75 4.42 10.33
N LEU A 105 4.83 4.28 11.12
CA LEU A 105 6.14 3.89 10.59
C LEU A 105 6.13 2.54 9.87
N ILE A 106 5.50 1.52 10.46
CA ILE A 106 5.37 0.19 9.85
C ILE A 106 4.63 0.31 8.51
N THR A 107 3.54 1.08 8.51
CA THR A 107 2.71 1.25 7.32
C THR A 107 3.46 1.99 6.20
N GLU A 108 4.23 3.02 6.53
CA GLU A 108 5.06 3.76 5.57
C GLU A 108 6.11 2.89 4.88
N VAL A 109 6.81 2.04 5.65
CA VAL A 109 7.80 1.11 5.09
C VAL A 109 7.14 0.14 4.10
N LEU A 110 5.94 -0.33 4.44
CA LEU A 110 5.18 -1.24 3.58
C LEU A 110 4.62 -0.53 2.33
N ALA A 111 4.08 0.68 2.49
CA ALA A 111 3.60 1.53 1.39
C ALA A 111 4.72 1.85 0.39
N LEU A 112 5.92 2.19 0.86
CA LEU A 112 7.09 2.41 0.01
C LEU A 112 7.49 1.15 -0.76
N SER A 113 7.34 -0.02 -0.14
CA SER A 113 7.58 -1.31 -0.80
C SER A 113 6.57 -1.54 -1.93
N ILE A 114 5.28 -1.26 -1.72
CA ILE A 114 4.26 -1.28 -2.79
C ILE A 114 4.63 -0.31 -3.90
N ALA A 115 4.99 0.93 -3.57
CA ALA A 115 5.37 1.94 -4.55
C ALA A 115 6.60 1.54 -5.37
N TYR A 116 7.56 0.84 -4.76
CA TYR A 116 8.72 0.29 -5.44
C TYR A 116 8.31 -0.78 -6.47
N PHE A 117 7.54 -1.78 -6.05
CA PHE A 117 7.10 -2.86 -6.96
C PHE A 117 6.18 -2.34 -8.07
N SER A 118 5.28 -1.42 -7.74
CA SER A 118 4.39 -0.79 -8.71
C SER A 118 5.18 -0.01 -9.77
N ASN A 119 6.15 0.82 -9.36
CA ASN A 119 7.04 1.50 -10.31
C ASN A 119 7.80 0.52 -11.22
N GLN A 120 8.28 -0.59 -10.68
CA GLN A 120 8.96 -1.62 -11.48
C GLN A 120 8.01 -2.27 -12.50
N LYS A 121 6.76 -2.56 -12.10
CA LYS A 121 5.70 -3.08 -12.97
C LYS A 121 5.42 -2.10 -14.12
N TYR A 122 5.23 -0.81 -13.83
CA TYR A 122 5.00 0.21 -14.85
C TYR A 122 6.18 0.35 -15.82
N LYS A 123 7.42 0.31 -15.32
CA LYS A 123 8.61 0.38 -16.17
C LYS A 123 8.68 -0.80 -17.15
N ASN A 124 8.48 -2.02 -16.65
CA ASN A 124 8.49 -3.23 -17.48
C ASN A 124 7.36 -3.20 -18.51
N PHE A 125 6.18 -2.73 -18.13
CA PHE A 125 5.06 -2.56 -19.04
C PHE A 125 5.36 -1.56 -20.15
N ASN A 126 5.96 -0.42 -19.82
CA ASN A 126 6.32 0.60 -20.80
C ASN A 126 7.38 0.09 -21.80
N GLN A 127 8.39 -0.65 -21.33
CA GLN A 127 9.39 -1.31 -22.19
C GLN A 127 8.78 -2.37 -23.11
N SER A 128 7.80 -3.13 -22.61
CA SER A 128 7.06 -4.11 -23.42
C SER A 128 6.26 -3.42 -24.54
N LEU A 129 5.65 -2.26 -24.25
CA LEU A 129 4.96 -1.47 -25.26
C LEU A 129 5.91 -0.86 -26.29
N GLU A 130 7.08 -0.36 -25.85
CA GLU A 130 8.11 0.16 -26.77
C GLU A 130 8.61 -0.92 -27.72
N SER A 131 8.97 -2.11 -27.21
CA SER A 131 9.42 -3.21 -28.06
C SER A 131 8.33 -3.69 -29.03
N LYS A 132 7.06 -3.73 -28.61
CA LYS A 132 5.93 -4.03 -29.51
C LYS A 132 5.77 -2.96 -30.59
N LYS A 133 5.94 -1.67 -30.25
CA LYS A 133 5.87 -0.55 -31.19
C LYS A 133 6.98 -0.61 -32.23
N GLU A 134 8.22 -0.92 -31.82
CA GLU A 134 9.35 -1.10 -32.74
C GLU A 134 9.13 -2.28 -33.69
N ASN A 135 8.64 -3.41 -33.17
CA ASN A 135 8.31 -4.59 -33.99
C ASN A 135 7.23 -4.33 -35.04
N ILE A 136 6.28 -3.41 -34.77
CA ILE A 136 5.26 -3.02 -35.75
C ILE A 136 5.87 -2.09 -36.80
N LYS A 137 6.67 -1.10 -36.38
CA LYS A 137 7.34 -0.17 -37.31
C LYS A 137 8.37 -0.84 -38.24
N GLY A 138 9.07 -1.87 -37.76
CA GLY A 138 10.02 -2.64 -38.58
C GLY A 138 9.37 -3.62 -39.57
N ARG A 139 8.04 -3.66 -39.64
CA ARG A 139 7.26 -4.45 -40.62
C ARG A 139 6.64 -3.59 -41.73
N GLU A 140 6.86 -2.27 -41.69
CA GLU A 140 6.62 -1.34 -42.80
C GLU A 140 7.89 -1.22 -43.65
#